data_AF-A0A562K6E9-F1
#
_entry.id   AF-A0A562K6E9-F1
#
_cell.length_a   1.000
_cell.length_b   1.000
_cell.length_c   1.000
_cell.angle_alpha   90.00
_cell.angle_beta   90.00
_cell.angle_gamma   90.00
#
_symmetry.space_group_name_H-M   'P 1'
#
loop_
_entity.id
_entity.type
_entity.pdbx_description
1 polymer ?
#
loop_
_entity_poly.entity_id
_entity_poly.type
_entity_poly.pdbx_seq_one_letter_code
_entity_poly.pdbx_strand_id
1 'polypeptide(L)'
;MMLKQIEEAKNNKHLLEIYRDLSDVGKFKAGGVLNANEEYTILADISADGLYDGFSLILTENIFQINKNTRYLKNLEILYEAKKQNHFRYDVENEDLIQGFFEVAKKQEFVVIVEISEEATIQGLVKSIEDDIVVLSALTNDGVLDGETYVKKEDITCIVCDNQEANCLKILYSKISKE
;
A
#
# COMPACT_ATOMS: atom_id res chain seq x y z
N MET A 1 -2.60 -21.53 1.86
CA MET A 1 -2.10 -20.30 2.48
C MET A 1 -0.64 -20.09 2.07
N MET A 2 -0.30 -18.93 1.51
CA MET A 2 1.04 -18.58 1.01
C MET A 2 1.91 -17.81 2.04
N LEU A 3 1.40 -17.61 3.25
CA LEU A 3 2.07 -16.85 4.32
C LEU A 3 3.50 -17.32 4.59
N LYS A 4 3.76 -18.64 4.59
CA LYS A 4 5.12 -19.17 4.78
C LYS A 4 6.10 -18.66 3.72
N GLN A 5 5.69 -18.61 2.46
CA GLN A 5 6.53 -18.14 1.36
C GLN A 5 6.72 -16.62 1.40
N ILE A 6 5.70 -15.88 1.87
CA ILE A 6 5.76 -14.42 2.09
C ILE A 6 6.76 -14.10 3.20
N GLU A 7 6.69 -14.80 4.33
CA GLU A 7 7.63 -14.67 5.46
C GLU A 7 9.06 -15.07 5.06
N GLU A 8 9.22 -16.12 4.23
CA GLU A 8 10.54 -16.47 3.67
C GLU A 8 11.10 -15.32 2.82
N ALA A 9 10.28 -14.68 1.99
CA ALA A 9 10.71 -13.56 1.15
C ALA A 9 11.09 -12.33 1.99
N LYS A 10 10.30 -12.01 3.02
CA LYS A 10 10.58 -10.94 4.00
C LYS A 10 11.95 -11.13 4.65
N ASN A 11 12.21 -12.31 5.21
CA ASN A 11 13.47 -12.60 5.91
C ASN A 11 14.70 -12.54 5.00
N ASN A 12 14.54 -12.92 3.73
CA ASN A 12 15.62 -12.90 2.73
C ASN A 12 15.67 -11.58 1.93
N LYS A 13 14.76 -10.64 2.18
CA LYS A 13 14.62 -9.38 1.43
C LYS A 13 14.48 -9.58 -0.08
N HIS A 14 13.78 -10.65 -0.48
CA HIS A 14 13.50 -10.91 -1.89
C HIS A 14 12.27 -10.14 -2.36
N LEU A 15 12.32 -9.65 -3.59
CA LEU A 15 11.12 -9.14 -4.27
C LEU A 15 10.19 -10.27 -4.65
N LEU A 16 8.89 -9.99 -4.65
CA LEU A 16 7.83 -10.88 -5.11
C LEU A 16 6.96 -10.20 -6.17
N GLU A 17 6.45 -11.00 -7.11
CA GLU A 17 5.24 -10.68 -7.86
C GLU A 17 4.05 -11.23 -7.06
N ILE A 18 3.07 -10.40 -6.73
CA ILE A 18 1.93 -10.75 -5.89
C ILE A 18 0.64 -10.51 -6.67
N TYR A 19 -0.10 -11.60 -6.90
CA TYR A 19 -1.36 -11.62 -7.62
C TYR A 19 -2.49 -11.85 -6.62
N ARG A 20 -3.49 -10.96 -6.66
CA ARG A 20 -4.57 -10.94 -5.66
C ARG A 20 -5.97 -10.63 -6.19
N ASP A 21 -6.08 -10.27 -7.47
CA ASP A 21 -7.35 -9.91 -8.10
C ASP A 21 -7.79 -11.05 -9.02
N LEU A 22 -8.83 -11.78 -8.63
CA LEU A 22 -9.38 -12.88 -9.42
C LEU A 22 -10.16 -12.39 -10.65
N SER A 23 -10.54 -11.11 -10.71
CA SER A 23 -11.17 -10.51 -11.88
C SER A 23 -10.15 -10.15 -12.97
N ASP A 24 -8.89 -9.90 -12.59
CA ASP A 24 -7.76 -9.67 -13.50
C ASP A 24 -6.50 -10.44 -13.05
N VAL A 25 -6.49 -11.74 -13.37
CA VAL A 25 -5.41 -12.65 -12.96
C VAL A 25 -4.05 -12.35 -13.59
N GLY A 26 -4.00 -11.44 -14.57
CA GLY A 26 -2.74 -10.99 -15.18
C GLY A 26 -2.04 -9.87 -14.41
N LYS A 27 -2.80 -9.14 -13.57
CA LYS A 27 -2.31 -7.98 -12.83
C LYS A 27 -1.67 -8.40 -11.51
N PHE A 28 -0.52 -7.80 -11.21
CA PHE A 28 0.22 -8.06 -9.97
C PHE A 28 0.88 -6.78 -9.42
N LYS A 29 1.19 -6.82 -8.13
CA LYS A 29 2.11 -5.87 -7.49
C LYS A 29 3.51 -6.48 -7.43
N ALA A 30 4.54 -5.66 -7.59
CA ALA A 30 5.92 -6.05 -7.41
C ALA A 30 6.54 -5.26 -6.26
N GLY A 31 7.16 -5.95 -5.31
CA GLY A 31 7.70 -5.26 -4.14
C GLY A 31 8.39 -6.18 -3.15
N GLY A 32 9.05 -5.56 -2.17
CA GLY A 32 9.61 -6.25 -1.02
C GLY A 32 8.57 -6.39 0.08
N VAL A 33 8.55 -7.54 0.77
CA VAL A 33 7.66 -7.74 1.93
C VAL A 33 8.26 -7.06 3.15
N LEU A 34 7.52 -6.12 3.74
CA LEU A 34 7.91 -5.42 4.96
C LEU A 34 7.43 -6.16 6.20
N ASN A 35 6.16 -6.57 6.21
CA ASN A 35 5.57 -7.36 7.28
C ASN A 35 4.41 -8.20 6.75
N ALA A 36 4.07 -9.29 7.43
CA ALA A 36 2.93 -10.11 7.09
C ALA A 36 2.42 -10.86 8.33
N ASN A 37 1.12 -11.12 8.36
CA ASN A 37 0.47 -12.03 9.30
C ASN A 37 -0.65 -12.79 8.55
N GLU A 38 -1.52 -13.49 9.29
CA GLU A 38 -2.60 -14.26 8.70
C GLU A 38 -3.65 -13.41 7.97
N GLU A 39 -3.81 -12.16 8.38
CA GLU A 39 -4.83 -11.23 7.85
C GLU A 39 -4.27 -10.34 6.74
N TYR A 40 -3.12 -9.71 6.95
CA TYR A 40 -2.57 -8.67 6.09
C TYR A 40 -1.11 -8.89 5.72
N THR A 41 -0.74 -8.41 4.53
CA THR A 41 0.64 -8.31 4.05
C THR A 41 0.94 -6.86 3.69
N ILE A 42 2.07 -6.33 4.17
CA ILE A 42 2.56 -5.00 3.86
C ILE A 42 3.74 -5.11 2.88
N LEU A 43 3.66 -4.35 1.79
CA LEU A 43 4.65 -4.31 0.72
C LEU A 43 5.27 -2.93 0.59
N ALA A 44 6.56 -2.92 0.28
CA ALA A 44 7.27 -1.79 -0.28
C ALA A 44 7.22 -1.93 -1.81
N ASP A 45 6.30 -1.18 -2.43
CA ASP A 45 5.96 -1.34 -3.84
C ASP A 45 7.04 -0.72 -4.75
N ILE A 46 7.24 -1.34 -5.91
CA ILE A 46 8.16 -0.90 -6.95
C ILE A 46 7.39 -0.87 -8.27
N SER A 47 7.42 0.28 -8.94
CA SER A 47 6.80 0.45 -10.25
C SER A 47 7.52 -0.40 -11.30
N ALA A 48 6.85 -0.69 -12.42
CA ALA A 48 7.43 -1.52 -13.49
C ALA A 48 8.72 -0.95 -14.13
N ASP A 49 8.99 0.34 -13.95
CA ASP A 49 10.22 1.00 -14.41
C ASP A 49 11.31 1.09 -13.33
N GLY A 50 11.13 0.39 -12.21
CA GLY A 50 12.11 0.30 -11.13
C GLY A 50 12.20 1.56 -10.28
N LEU A 51 11.10 2.27 -10.08
CA LEU A 51 11.01 3.40 -9.14
C LEU A 51 10.33 2.97 -7.84
N TYR A 52 10.65 3.68 -6.76
CA TYR A 52 9.82 3.67 -5.57
C TYR A 52 8.37 4.01 -5.92
N ASP A 53 7.42 3.18 -5.49
CA ASP A 53 5.99 3.40 -5.76
C ASP A 53 5.13 3.18 -4.51
N GLY A 54 5.61 3.71 -3.39
CA GLY A 54 4.82 3.74 -2.16
C GLY A 54 4.83 2.44 -1.38
N PHE A 55 3.78 2.30 -0.58
CA PHE A 55 3.51 1.13 0.25
C PHE A 55 2.09 0.63 0.00
N SER A 56 1.89 -0.67 0.15
CA SER A 56 0.56 -1.25 0.16
C SER A 56 0.35 -2.20 1.33
N LEU A 57 -0.88 -2.24 1.82
CA LEU A 57 -1.39 -3.25 2.73
C LEU A 57 -2.51 -3.98 2.01
N ILE A 58 -2.44 -5.30 1.96
CA ILE A 58 -3.39 -6.16 1.25
C ILE A 58 -3.82 -7.31 2.14
N LEU A 59 -5.04 -7.82 1.95
CA LEU A 59 -5.47 -9.07 2.56
C LEU A 59 -4.57 -10.23 2.12
N THR A 60 -3.98 -10.92 3.09
CA THR A 60 -3.11 -12.09 2.83
C THR A 60 -3.91 -13.22 2.18
N GLU A 61 -5.18 -13.37 2.53
CA GLU A 61 -6.05 -14.40 1.96
C GLU A 61 -6.40 -14.16 0.47
N ASN A 62 -6.43 -12.90 0.02
CA ASN A 62 -6.72 -12.58 -1.39
C ASN A 62 -5.54 -12.93 -2.31
N ILE A 63 -4.34 -13.16 -1.77
CA ILE A 63 -3.17 -13.55 -2.55
C ILE A 63 -3.36 -14.99 -3.06
N PHE A 64 -3.63 -15.14 -4.36
CA PHE A 64 -3.86 -16.44 -5.00
C PHE A 64 -2.63 -16.97 -5.78
N GLN A 65 -1.68 -16.10 -6.10
CA GLN A 65 -0.41 -16.50 -6.71
C GLN A 65 0.73 -15.57 -6.29
N ILE A 66 1.91 -16.16 -6.09
CA ILE A 66 3.18 -15.45 -5.95
C ILE A 66 4.20 -16.02 -6.94
N ASN A 67 4.99 -15.14 -7.55
CA ASN A 67 6.19 -15.57 -8.27
C ASN A 67 7.43 -14.97 -7.62
N LYS A 68 8.50 -15.76 -7.55
CA LYS A 68 9.82 -15.34 -7.04
C LYS A 68 10.90 -15.69 -8.05
N ASN A 69 12.01 -14.96 -8.03
CA ASN A 69 13.20 -15.20 -8.87
C ASN A 69 12.94 -15.18 -10.39
N THR A 70 11.91 -14.47 -10.83
CA THR A 70 11.57 -14.33 -12.26
C THR A 70 12.61 -13.45 -12.98
N ARG A 71 12.61 -13.49 -14.31
CA ARG A 71 13.41 -12.55 -15.10
C ARG A 71 12.97 -11.10 -14.87
N TYR A 72 11.68 -10.88 -14.71
CA TYR A 72 11.10 -9.57 -14.47
C TYR A 72 11.64 -8.96 -13.16
N LEU A 73 11.54 -9.68 -12.04
CA LEU A 73 12.03 -9.22 -10.75
C LEU A 73 13.54 -8.93 -10.76
N LYS A 74 14.35 -9.78 -11.40
CA LYS A 74 15.80 -9.53 -11.55
C LYS A 74 16.11 -8.27 -12.33
N ASN A 75 15.35 -8.00 -13.40
CA ASN A 75 15.49 -6.76 -14.15
C ASN A 75 15.05 -5.56 -13.30
N LEU A 76 14.02 -5.74 -12.47
CA LEU A 76 13.52 -4.70 -11.57
C LEU A 76 14.54 -4.30 -10.52
N GLU A 77 15.24 -5.28 -9.91
CA GLU A 77 16.34 -5.05 -8.98
C GLU A 77 17.46 -4.22 -9.62
N ILE A 78 17.86 -4.59 -10.85
CA ILE A 78 18.89 -3.86 -11.62
C ILE A 78 18.46 -2.40 -11.86
N LEU A 79 17.20 -2.18 -12.27
CA LEU A 79 16.67 -0.84 -12.52
C LEU A 79 16.61 -0.01 -11.23
N TYR A 80 16.10 -0.60 -10.16
CA TYR A 80 15.94 0.05 -8.85
C TYR A 80 17.29 0.52 -8.29
N GLU A 81 18.32 -0.35 -8.36
CA GLU A 81 19.69 -0.01 -7.95
C GLU A 81 20.31 1.06 -8.88
N ALA A 82 20.21 0.90 -10.20
CA ALA A 82 20.78 1.83 -11.17
C ALA A 82 20.19 3.25 -11.03
N LYS A 83 18.91 3.34 -10.69
CA LYS A 83 18.19 4.60 -10.43
C LYS A 83 18.41 5.13 -9.00
N LYS A 84 19.26 4.48 -8.19
CA LYS A 84 19.58 4.86 -6.80
C LYS A 84 18.34 5.06 -5.94
N GLN A 85 17.32 4.24 -6.16
CA GLN A 85 16.09 4.29 -5.39
C GLN A 85 16.35 3.80 -3.97
N ASN A 86 15.54 4.30 -3.04
CA ASN A 86 15.53 3.84 -1.66
C ASN A 86 14.10 3.96 -1.11
N HIS A 87 13.57 2.91 -0.50
CA HIS A 87 12.31 3.00 0.21
C HIS A 87 12.56 3.72 1.53
N PHE A 88 11.63 4.60 1.92
CA PHE A 88 11.58 5.09 3.29
C PHE A 88 11.47 3.90 4.26
N ARG A 89 12.08 4.01 5.43
CA ARG A 89 11.99 2.98 6.46
C ARG A 89 10.58 2.98 7.04
N TYR A 90 9.76 2.04 6.60
CA TYR A 90 8.41 1.84 7.09
C TYR A 90 8.44 1.08 8.41
N ASP A 91 8.63 1.80 9.52
CA ASP A 91 8.64 1.22 10.87
C ASP A 91 7.20 1.07 11.38
N VAL A 92 6.63 -0.12 11.17
CA VAL A 92 5.41 -0.56 11.88
C VAL A 92 5.85 -1.32 13.12
N GLU A 93 5.74 -0.68 14.28
CA GLU A 93 5.98 -1.32 15.57
C GLU A 93 4.73 -1.99 16.14
N ASN A 94 3.59 -1.89 15.44
CA ASN A 94 2.29 -2.40 15.88
C ASN A 94 2.08 -3.87 15.43
N GLU A 95 1.56 -4.72 16.33
CA GLU A 95 1.16 -6.09 15.99
C GLU A 95 -0.08 -6.10 15.09
N ASP A 96 -0.97 -5.13 15.29
CA ASP A 96 -2.07 -4.85 14.37
C ASP A 96 -1.53 -4.07 13.17
N LEU A 97 -1.40 -4.78 12.04
CA LEU A 97 -0.82 -4.25 10.82
C LEU A 97 -1.67 -3.14 10.20
N ILE A 98 -3.01 -3.23 10.27
CA ILE A 98 -3.88 -2.20 9.67
C ILE A 98 -3.88 -0.93 10.52
N GLN A 99 -3.91 -1.07 11.86
CA GLN A 99 -3.73 0.03 12.79
C GLN A 99 -2.39 0.73 12.55
N GLY A 100 -1.30 -0.05 12.58
CA GLY A 100 0.04 0.46 12.36
C GLY A 100 0.20 1.14 11.00
N PHE A 101 -0.46 0.62 9.96
CA PHE A 101 -0.40 1.21 8.63
C PHE A 101 -1.00 2.62 8.61
N PHE A 102 -2.19 2.78 9.20
CA PHE A 102 -2.83 4.09 9.32
C PHE A 102 -2.06 5.04 10.24
N GLU A 103 -1.43 4.54 11.31
CA GLU A 103 -0.59 5.36 12.20
C GLU A 103 0.60 5.96 11.45
N VAL A 104 1.29 5.15 10.64
CA VAL A 104 2.39 5.64 9.79
C VAL A 104 1.87 6.63 8.76
N ALA A 105 0.77 6.30 8.06
CA ALA A 105 0.20 7.20 7.06
C ALA A 105 -0.21 8.55 7.67
N LYS A 106 -0.83 8.54 8.86
CA LYS A 106 -1.19 9.75 9.60
C LYS A 106 0.05 10.56 9.98
N LYS A 107 1.07 9.91 10.55
CA LYS A 107 2.31 10.57 10.98
C LYS A 107 3.08 11.22 9.83
N GLN A 108 3.08 10.60 8.65
CA GLN A 108 3.75 11.12 7.45
C GLN A 108 2.84 12.03 6.60
N GLU A 109 1.60 12.26 7.04
CA GLU A 109 0.57 12.98 6.28
C GLU A 109 0.42 12.44 4.86
N PHE A 110 0.44 11.11 4.70
CA PHE A 110 0.19 10.47 3.42
C PHE A 110 -1.29 10.53 3.08
N VAL A 111 -1.58 10.81 1.81
CA VAL A 111 -2.89 10.48 1.25
C VAL A 111 -2.94 8.96 1.15
N VAL A 112 -3.98 8.38 1.74
CA VAL A 112 -4.30 6.96 1.60
C VAL A 112 -5.38 6.79 0.55
N ILE A 113 -5.26 5.74 -0.25
CA ILE A 113 -6.30 5.28 -1.16
C ILE A 113 -6.70 3.90 -0.63
N VAL A 114 -7.96 3.76 -0.24
CA VAL A 114 -8.50 2.58 0.45
C VAL A 114 -9.52 1.90 -0.46
N GLU A 115 -9.31 0.62 -0.73
CA GLU A 115 -10.25 -0.25 -1.42
C GLU A 115 -11.14 -0.95 -0.38
N ILE A 116 -12.45 -0.91 -0.61
CA ILE A 116 -13.48 -1.48 0.25
C ILE A 116 -14.23 -2.56 -0.54
N SER A 117 -14.26 -3.76 0.02
CA SER A 117 -14.98 -4.92 -0.54
C SER A 117 -14.71 -5.19 -2.03
N GLU A 118 -13.52 -4.81 -2.54
CA GLU A 118 -13.13 -4.90 -3.96
C GLU A 118 -14.00 -4.11 -4.96
N GLU A 119 -14.95 -3.28 -4.49
CA GLU A 119 -15.93 -2.59 -5.33
C GLU A 119 -15.72 -1.08 -5.38
N ALA A 120 -15.29 -0.50 -4.26
CA ALA A 120 -15.21 0.94 -4.08
C ALA A 120 -13.82 1.37 -3.63
N THR A 121 -13.40 2.52 -4.14
CA THR A 121 -12.17 3.17 -3.69
C THR A 121 -12.50 4.53 -3.12
N ILE A 122 -11.94 4.83 -1.97
CA ILE A 122 -12.01 6.13 -1.32
C ILE A 122 -10.59 6.64 -1.08
N GLN A 123 -10.43 7.95 -0.94
CA GLN A 123 -9.11 8.55 -0.73
C GLN A 123 -9.17 9.75 0.21
N GLY A 124 -8.10 9.96 0.98
CA GLY A 124 -8.06 11.05 1.93
C GLY A 124 -6.85 11.02 2.86
N LEU A 125 -6.84 11.94 3.82
CA LEU A 125 -5.85 12.00 4.89
C LEU A 125 -6.43 11.36 6.15
N VAL A 126 -5.62 10.61 6.90
CA VAL A 126 -6.08 9.95 8.13
C VAL A 126 -6.33 11.00 9.23
N LYS A 127 -7.60 11.19 9.60
CA LYS A 127 -8.02 12.14 10.63
C LYS A 127 -7.97 11.52 12.03
N SER A 128 -8.64 10.38 12.23
CA SER A 128 -8.59 9.60 13.48
C SER A 128 -8.57 8.11 13.18
N ILE A 129 -8.04 7.35 14.14
CA ILE A 129 -7.96 5.90 14.09
C ILE A 129 -8.55 5.44 15.43
N GLU A 130 -9.63 4.70 15.35
CA GLU A 130 -10.35 4.10 16.49
C GLU A 130 -10.25 2.58 16.38
N ASP A 131 -10.83 1.82 17.30
CA ASP A 131 -10.64 0.36 17.34
C ASP A 131 -11.18 -0.32 16.06
N ASP A 132 -12.43 -0.06 15.68
CA ASP A 132 -13.08 -0.73 14.53
C ASP A 132 -13.16 0.13 13.27
N ILE A 133 -12.92 1.44 13.40
CA ILE A 133 -13.09 2.40 12.30
C ILE A 133 -11.86 3.30 12.11
N VAL A 134 -11.67 3.74 10.88
CA VAL A 134 -10.78 4.84 10.53
C VAL A 134 -11.61 5.98 9.95
N VAL A 135 -11.24 7.21 10.31
CA VAL A 135 -11.88 8.42 9.78
C VAL A 135 -10.89 9.12 8.87
N LEU A 136 -11.30 9.37 7.63
CA LEU A 136 -10.53 10.09 6.64
C LEU A 136 -11.13 11.49 6.42
N SER A 137 -10.27 12.50 6.33
CA SER A 137 -10.62 13.74 5.65
C SER A 137 -10.58 13.47 4.15
N ALA A 138 -11.76 13.29 3.56
CA ALA A 138 -11.91 12.80 2.20
C ALA A 138 -11.39 13.82 1.18
N LEU A 139 -10.76 13.33 0.12
CA LEU A 139 -10.27 14.13 -0.99
C LEU A 139 -10.98 13.75 -2.27
N THR A 140 -11.46 14.76 -3.01
CA THR A 140 -11.89 14.57 -4.40
C THR A 140 -10.69 14.22 -5.28
N ASN A 141 -10.95 13.79 -6.51
CA ASN A 141 -9.90 13.52 -7.51
C ASN A 141 -9.09 14.78 -7.88
N ASP A 142 -9.62 15.97 -7.56
CA ASP A 142 -8.95 17.25 -7.78
C ASP A 142 -8.17 17.71 -6.54
N GLY A 143 -8.09 16.89 -5.48
CA GLY A 143 -7.36 17.21 -4.24
C GLY A 143 -8.09 18.19 -3.32
N VAL A 144 -9.40 18.40 -3.50
CA VAL A 144 -10.22 19.26 -2.65
C VAL A 144 -10.77 18.44 -1.49
N LEU A 145 -10.80 19.01 -0.28
CA LEU A 145 -11.46 18.39 0.87
C LEU A 145 -12.97 18.29 0.64
N ASP A 146 -13.52 17.10 0.84
CA ASP A 146 -14.95 16.82 0.67
C ASP A 146 -15.50 16.04 1.86
N GLY A 147 -15.53 16.70 3.01
CA GLY A 147 -16.09 16.15 4.25
C GLY A 147 -15.25 15.02 4.86
N GLU A 148 -15.95 14.10 5.51
CA GLU A 148 -15.36 12.99 6.26
C GLU A 148 -15.92 11.67 5.80
N THR A 149 -15.06 10.67 5.70
CA THR A 149 -15.45 9.28 5.42
C THR A 149 -15.09 8.40 6.60
N TYR A 150 -16.05 7.60 7.04
CA TYR A 150 -15.91 6.65 8.14
C TYR A 150 -15.88 5.25 7.53
N VAL A 151 -14.81 4.51 7.80
CA VAL A 151 -14.54 3.21 7.17
C VAL A 151 -14.34 2.20 8.25
N LYS A 152 -15.07 1.08 8.17
CA LYS A 152 -14.80 -0.06 9.03
C LYS A 152 -13.53 -0.76 8.56
N LYS A 153 -12.63 -1.07 9.49
CA LYS A 153 -11.38 -1.75 9.17
C LYS A 153 -11.61 -3.15 8.58
N GLU A 154 -12.64 -3.86 9.04
CA GLU A 154 -13.03 -5.19 8.56
C GLU A 154 -13.41 -5.23 7.07
N ASP A 155 -13.88 -4.11 6.50
CA ASP A 155 -14.30 -4.04 5.10
C ASP A 155 -13.14 -3.66 4.14
N ILE A 156 -11.95 -3.39 4.67
CA ILE A 156 -10.79 -2.94 3.89
C ILE A 156 -10.06 -4.12 3.27
N THR A 157 -9.96 -4.11 1.94
CA THR A 157 -9.28 -5.14 1.15
C THR A 157 -7.89 -4.71 0.67
N CYS A 158 -7.68 -3.40 0.51
CA CYS A 158 -6.41 -2.82 0.09
C CYS A 158 -6.25 -1.42 0.68
N ILE A 159 -5.03 -1.05 1.03
CA ILE A 159 -4.64 0.34 1.23
C ILE A 159 -3.36 0.57 0.43
N VAL A 160 -3.30 1.68 -0.31
CA VAL A 160 -2.05 2.17 -0.90
C VAL A 160 -1.79 3.60 -0.45
N CYS A 161 -0.51 3.94 -0.24
CA CYS A 161 -0.09 5.29 0.11
C CYS A 161 1.31 5.59 -0.43
N ASP A 162 1.62 6.88 -0.58
CA ASP A 162 2.91 7.39 -1.12
C ASP A 162 3.30 6.84 -2.50
N ASN A 163 2.34 6.22 -3.21
CA ASN A 163 2.48 5.86 -4.61
C ASN A 163 2.29 7.10 -5.51
N GLN A 164 2.52 6.95 -6.81
CA GLN A 164 2.42 8.08 -7.74
C GLN A 164 1.05 8.80 -7.65
N GLU A 165 -0.06 8.05 -7.60
CA GLU A 165 -1.41 8.60 -7.55
C GLU A 165 -1.69 9.38 -6.27
N ALA A 166 -1.41 8.78 -5.10
CA ALA A 166 -1.57 9.45 -3.81
C ALA A 166 -0.70 10.72 -3.71
N ASN A 167 0.50 10.69 -4.28
CA ASN A 167 1.39 11.86 -4.30
C ASN A 167 0.86 12.99 -5.18
N CYS A 168 0.26 12.69 -6.33
CA CYS A 168 -0.43 13.70 -7.14
C CYS A 168 -1.54 14.39 -6.33
N LEU A 169 -2.38 13.62 -5.64
CA LEU A 169 -3.46 14.15 -4.79
C LEU A 169 -2.90 15.00 -3.64
N LYS A 170 -1.85 14.54 -2.96
CA LYS A 170 -1.18 15.30 -1.90
C LYS A 170 -0.65 16.65 -2.41
N ILE A 171 -0.08 16.67 -3.61
CA ILE A 171 0.39 17.91 -4.26
C ILE A 171 -0.78 18.85 -4.52
N LEU A 172 -1.86 18.37 -5.15
CA LEU A 172 -3.07 19.17 -5.42
C LEU A 172 -3.64 19.77 -4.14
N TYR A 173 -3.88 18.93 -3.13
CA TYR A 173 -4.34 19.35 -1.80
C TYR A 173 -3.45 20.44 -1.19
N SER A 174 -2.12 20.26 -1.24
CA SER A 174 -1.16 21.21 -0.66
C SER A 174 -1.11 22.57 -1.37
N LYS A 175 -1.53 22.62 -2.64
CA LYS A 175 -1.54 23.85 -3.45
C LYS A 175 -2.86 24.59 -3.30
N ILE A 176 -3.98 23.88 -3.33
CA ILE A 176 -5.32 24.44 -3.18
C ILE A 176 -5.53 24.99 -1.77
N SER A 177 -5.07 24.26 -0.74
CA SER A 177 -5.25 24.69 0.67
C SER A 177 -4.43 25.93 1.06
N LYS A 178 -3.57 26.45 0.16
CA LYS A 178 -2.77 27.66 0.36
C LYS A 178 -3.37 28.90 -0.29
N GLU A 179 -4.44 28.74 -1.07
CA GLU A 179 -5.24 29.83 -1.64
C GLU A 179 -6.40 30.18 -0.70
#